data_AF-D5CTJ5-F1
#
_entry.id   AF-D5CTJ5-F1
#
_cell.length_a   1.000
_cell.length_b   1.000
_cell.length_c   1.000
_cell.angle_alpha   90.00
_cell.angle_beta   90.00
_cell.angle_gamma   90.00
#
_symmetry.space_group_name_H-M   'P 1'
#
loop_
_entity.id
_entity.type
_entity.pdbx_description
1 polymer ?
#
loop_
_entity_poly.entity_id
_entity_poly.type
_entity_poly.pdbx_seq_one_letter_code
_entity_poly.pdbx_strand_id
1 'polypeptide(L)'
;MKASELLDAIKNKVGISTDQKLAAYLGMTQPALVAWRSQKTLSPLQITNAIVKAKAASKKEAHHLAIKPIVEFFPISTVEVGNAGKMEIFETGKEARQHENGLKKVLENSKGLYIFYDTRGKALYAGQTKKQNLWKELHNAFNRTRSAQVITLVRHPVNDTTFNPAVEKNKQPHDKNLKLHDLAAYFSAYEVADGMIDDLEALLVRVFPNDLLNSKMEKFGKASNKKKASVSKPAKKQTRPVKRKTK
;
A
#
# COMPACT_ATOMS: atom_id res chain seq x y z
N MET A 1 42.36 13.69 -9.37
CA MET A 1 41.35 12.79 -9.97
C MET A 1 40.79 13.45 -11.21
N LYS A 2 40.75 12.76 -12.35
CA LYS A 2 40.15 13.35 -13.56
C LYS A 2 38.63 13.41 -13.41
N ALA A 3 38.04 14.49 -13.91
CA ALA A 3 36.60 14.71 -13.80
C ALA A 3 35.80 13.63 -14.54
N SER A 4 36.23 13.24 -15.74
CA SER A 4 35.62 12.18 -16.53
C SER A 4 35.63 10.83 -15.81
N GLU A 5 36.78 10.43 -15.26
CA GLU A 5 36.94 9.17 -14.51
C GLU A 5 35.96 9.08 -13.33
N LEU A 6 35.80 10.18 -12.57
CA LEU A 6 34.83 10.22 -11.47
C LEU A 6 33.38 10.11 -11.95
N LEU A 7 33.01 10.88 -12.98
CA LEU A 7 31.64 10.89 -13.50
C LEU A 7 31.26 9.53 -14.08
N ASP A 8 32.16 8.88 -14.81
CA ASP A 8 31.94 7.55 -15.37
C ASP A 8 31.87 6.48 -14.27
N ALA A 9 32.70 6.58 -13.22
CA ALA A 9 32.62 5.70 -12.07
C ALA A 9 31.27 5.82 -11.34
N ILE A 10 30.78 7.05 -11.13
CA ILE A 10 29.44 7.28 -10.54
C ILE A 10 28.38 6.66 -11.44
N LYS A 11 28.39 7.01 -12.73
CA LYS A 11 27.43 6.55 -13.74
C LYS A 11 27.30 5.03 -13.75
N ASN A 12 28.44 4.32 -13.75
CA ASN A 12 28.49 2.86 -13.70
C ASN A 12 27.98 2.31 -12.35
N LYS A 13 28.39 2.93 -11.23
CA LYS A 13 28.00 2.46 -9.90
C LYS A 13 26.50 2.58 -9.63
N VAL A 14 25.86 3.64 -10.15
CA VAL A 14 24.41 3.87 -9.97
C VAL A 14 23.57 3.35 -11.15
N GLY A 15 24.19 2.75 -12.17
CA GLY A 15 23.47 2.16 -13.30
C GLY A 15 22.76 3.16 -14.21
N ILE A 16 23.30 4.39 -14.34
CA ILE A 16 22.72 5.44 -15.18
C ILE A 16 23.31 5.36 -16.60
N SER A 17 22.47 5.34 -17.63
CA SER A 17 22.95 5.23 -19.03
C SER A 17 23.25 6.58 -19.70
N THR A 18 22.63 7.68 -19.26
CA THR A 18 22.72 8.98 -19.94
C THR A 18 23.24 10.09 -19.04
N ASP A 19 23.94 11.05 -19.63
CA ASP A 19 24.52 12.18 -18.91
C ASP A 19 23.44 13.14 -18.41
N GLN A 20 22.28 13.21 -19.09
CA GLN A 20 21.11 13.93 -18.61
C GLN A 20 20.59 13.36 -17.28
N LYS A 21 20.48 12.03 -17.17
CA LYS A 21 20.07 11.36 -15.92
C LYS A 21 21.12 11.52 -14.83
N LEU A 22 22.40 11.51 -15.18
CA LEU A 22 23.50 11.74 -14.22
C LEU A 22 23.47 13.16 -13.68
N ALA A 23 23.22 14.16 -14.53
CA ALA A 23 23.10 15.55 -14.12
C ALA A 23 21.93 15.74 -13.15
N ALA A 24 20.77 15.16 -13.45
CA ALA A 24 19.61 15.15 -12.55
C ALA A 24 19.94 14.48 -11.21
N TYR A 25 20.59 13.31 -11.24
CA TYR A 25 21.01 12.57 -10.04
C TYR A 25 21.96 13.38 -9.15
N LEU A 26 22.88 14.13 -9.74
CA LEU A 26 23.83 14.99 -9.02
C LEU A 26 23.25 16.37 -8.65
N GLY A 27 21.98 16.65 -8.98
CA GLY A 27 21.35 17.94 -8.70
C GLY A 27 21.98 19.11 -9.46
N MET A 28 22.45 18.87 -10.69
CA MET A 28 23.06 19.88 -11.55
C MET A 28 22.45 19.89 -12.95
N THR A 29 22.65 20.99 -13.68
CA THR A 29 22.19 21.11 -15.07
C THR A 29 23.11 20.31 -16.00
N GLN A 30 22.58 19.80 -17.13
CA GLN A 30 23.38 19.10 -18.13
C GLN A 30 24.58 19.92 -18.66
N PRO A 31 24.47 21.24 -18.94
CA PRO A 31 25.63 22.05 -19.33
C PRO A 31 26.74 22.10 -18.27
N ALA A 32 26.37 22.20 -16.99
CA ALA A 32 27.35 22.17 -15.89
C ALA A 32 28.11 20.84 -15.81
N LEU A 33 27.43 19.71 -16.10
CA LEU A 33 28.06 18.40 -16.15
C LEU A 33 29.00 18.24 -17.36
N VAL A 34 28.63 18.80 -18.52
CA VAL A 34 29.50 18.85 -19.70
C VAL A 34 30.74 19.70 -19.42
N ALA A 35 30.57 20.86 -18.78
CA ALA A 35 31.70 21.70 -18.35
C ALA A 35 32.63 20.92 -17.40
N TRP A 36 32.08 20.15 -16.45
CA TRP A 36 32.88 19.28 -15.59
C TRP A 36 33.65 18.22 -16.36
N ARG A 37 33.04 17.55 -17.34
CA ARG A 37 33.74 16.55 -18.18
C ARG A 37 34.96 17.14 -18.90
N SER A 38 34.90 18.41 -19.30
CA SER A 38 36.01 19.09 -19.98
C SER A 38 37.16 19.50 -19.05
N GLN A 39 36.98 19.46 -17.73
CA GLN A 39 38.00 19.84 -16.76
C GLN A 39 39.00 18.70 -16.51
N LYS A 40 40.30 19.04 -16.48
CA LYS A 40 41.37 18.07 -16.15
C LYS A 40 41.21 17.51 -14.73
N THR A 41 40.83 18.34 -13.77
CA THR A 41 40.68 17.97 -12.36
C THR A 41 39.51 18.73 -11.73
N LEU A 42 38.80 18.08 -10.82
CA LEU A 42 37.77 18.71 -9.98
C LEU A 42 38.39 19.11 -8.64
N SER A 43 38.01 20.28 -8.14
CA SER A 43 38.41 20.73 -6.81
C SER A 43 37.60 20.00 -5.72
N PRO A 44 38.15 19.87 -4.49
CA PRO A 44 37.41 19.33 -3.35
C PRO A 44 36.08 20.07 -3.09
N LEU A 45 36.06 21.39 -3.31
CA LEU A 45 34.86 22.20 -3.14
C LEU A 45 33.79 21.89 -4.19
N GLN A 46 34.17 21.68 -5.45
CA GLN A 46 33.24 21.27 -6.51
C GLN A 46 32.58 19.93 -6.15
N ILE A 47 33.38 18.95 -5.74
CA ILE A 47 32.89 17.62 -5.34
C ILE A 47 31.94 17.74 -4.13
N THR A 48 32.34 18.49 -3.10
CA THR A 48 31.53 18.70 -1.90
C THR A 48 30.18 19.36 -2.25
N ASN A 49 30.19 20.39 -3.09
CA ASN A 49 28.97 21.05 -3.55
C ASN A 49 28.06 20.11 -4.35
N ALA A 50 28.62 19.23 -5.19
CA ALA A 50 27.83 18.21 -5.88
C ALA A 50 27.21 17.19 -4.93
N ILE A 51 27.92 16.77 -3.88
CA ILE A 51 27.35 15.87 -2.85
C ILE A 51 26.16 16.54 -2.14
N VAL A 52 26.30 17.81 -1.76
CA VAL A 52 25.21 18.58 -1.13
C VAL A 52 24.01 18.73 -2.09
N LYS A 53 24.25 19.05 -3.36
CA LYS A 53 23.21 19.16 -4.39
C LYS A 53 22.53 17.83 -4.66
N ALA A 54 23.28 16.74 -4.78
CA ALA A 54 22.75 15.39 -4.95
C ALA A 54 21.85 15.02 -3.77
N LYS A 55 22.27 15.28 -2.53
CA LYS A 55 21.44 15.05 -1.34
C LYS A 55 20.13 15.86 -1.38
N ALA A 56 20.20 17.12 -1.78
CA ALA A 56 19.01 17.97 -1.92
C ALA A 56 18.08 17.47 -3.03
N ALA A 57 18.64 17.05 -4.17
CA ALA A 57 17.90 16.47 -5.29
C ALA A 57 17.20 15.16 -4.89
N SER A 58 17.93 14.24 -4.24
CA SER A 58 17.35 12.98 -3.74
C SER A 58 16.26 13.22 -2.71
N LYS A 59 16.41 14.20 -1.81
CA LYS A 59 15.35 14.56 -0.86
C LYS A 59 14.09 15.06 -1.59
N LYS A 60 14.27 15.94 -2.58
CA LYS A 60 13.17 16.47 -3.39
C LYS A 60 12.46 15.34 -4.16
N GLU A 61 13.23 14.47 -4.80
CA GLU A 61 12.71 13.31 -5.52
C GLU A 61 11.95 12.37 -4.59
N ALA A 62 12.52 12.03 -3.42
CA ALA A 62 11.85 11.22 -2.42
C ALA A 62 10.52 11.81 -1.99
N HIS A 63 10.43 13.14 -1.78
CA HIS A 63 9.18 13.79 -1.42
C HIS A 63 8.13 13.73 -2.54
N HIS A 64 8.53 13.90 -3.80
CA HIS A 64 7.60 13.88 -4.94
C HIS A 64 7.14 12.47 -5.32
N LEU A 65 7.98 11.46 -5.13
CA LEU A 65 7.69 10.08 -5.50
C LEU A 65 7.20 9.23 -4.33
N ALA A 66 7.17 9.78 -3.12
CA ALA A 66 6.74 9.08 -1.91
C ALA A 66 5.30 8.56 -2.01
N ILE A 67 4.39 9.36 -2.57
CA ILE A 67 2.97 9.05 -2.70
C ILE A 67 2.53 9.49 -4.10
N LYS A 68 2.02 8.57 -4.90
CA LYS A 68 1.49 8.83 -6.23
C LYS A 68 0.04 8.37 -6.29
N PRO A 69 -0.93 9.27 -6.51
CA PRO A 69 -2.30 8.89 -6.77
C PRO A 69 -2.37 8.00 -8.03
N ILE A 70 -3.04 6.86 -7.93
CA ILE A 70 -3.36 6.00 -9.07
C ILE A 70 -4.77 6.34 -9.55
N VAL A 71 -5.71 6.38 -8.60
CA VAL A 71 -7.10 6.74 -8.86
C VAL A 71 -7.72 7.32 -7.59
N GLU A 72 -8.61 8.28 -7.76
CA GLU A 72 -9.30 8.99 -6.67
C GLU A 72 -10.80 8.89 -6.89
N PHE A 73 -11.54 8.57 -5.82
CA PHE A 73 -13.00 8.39 -5.80
C PHE A 73 -13.55 7.62 -7.02
N PHE A 74 -12.89 6.53 -7.41
CA PHE A 74 -13.34 5.70 -8.51
C PHE A 74 -14.66 5.00 -8.13
N PRO A 75 -15.71 5.10 -8.96
CA PRO A 75 -17.00 4.47 -8.67
C PRO A 75 -16.89 2.95 -8.70
N ILE A 76 -17.46 2.31 -7.68
CA ILE A 76 -17.52 0.85 -7.57
C ILE A 76 -18.75 0.38 -8.32
N SER A 77 -18.53 -0.49 -9.31
CA SER A 77 -19.59 -1.17 -10.06
C SER A 77 -19.47 -2.66 -9.77
N THR A 78 -20.09 -3.13 -8.69
CA THR A 78 -19.89 -4.49 -8.21
C THR A 78 -20.38 -5.53 -9.21
N VAL A 79 -19.53 -6.49 -9.53
CA VAL A 79 -19.88 -7.64 -10.38
C VAL A 79 -19.69 -8.92 -9.57
N GLU A 80 -20.70 -9.78 -9.54
CA GLU A 80 -20.56 -11.11 -8.94
C GLU A 80 -19.69 -11.99 -9.83
N VAL A 81 -18.71 -12.65 -9.23
CA VAL A 81 -17.77 -13.52 -9.95
C VAL A 81 -17.77 -14.93 -9.35
N GLY A 82 -18.11 -15.89 -10.22
CA GLY A 82 -18.14 -17.32 -9.92
C GLY A 82 -19.28 -17.75 -8.98
N ASN A 83 -19.31 -19.03 -8.63
CA ASN A 83 -20.42 -19.64 -7.89
C ASN A 83 -20.41 -19.35 -6.37
N ALA A 84 -19.41 -18.60 -5.88
CA ALA A 84 -19.18 -18.38 -4.45
C ALA A 84 -19.66 -17.01 -3.93
N GLY A 85 -20.33 -16.21 -4.78
CA GLY A 85 -20.85 -14.89 -4.40
C GLY A 85 -19.75 -13.91 -3.99
N LYS A 86 -18.58 -13.98 -4.64
CA LYS A 86 -17.51 -13.00 -4.45
C LYS A 86 -17.77 -11.81 -5.36
N MET A 87 -17.56 -10.61 -4.85
CA MET A 87 -17.71 -9.38 -5.61
C MET A 87 -16.37 -8.87 -6.11
N GLU A 88 -16.30 -8.57 -7.40
CA GLU A 88 -15.28 -7.69 -7.94
C GLU A 88 -15.69 -6.22 -7.77
N ILE A 89 -14.70 -5.34 -7.65
CA ILE A 89 -14.91 -3.91 -7.39
C ILE A 89 -15.39 -3.20 -8.66
N PHE A 90 -14.96 -3.68 -9.83
CA PHE A 90 -15.42 -3.25 -11.13
C PHE A 90 -15.22 -4.37 -12.15
N GLU A 91 -15.87 -4.29 -13.31
CA GLU A 91 -15.80 -5.30 -14.36
C GLU A 91 -14.39 -5.41 -14.97
N THR A 92 -13.90 -6.64 -15.18
CA THR A 92 -12.57 -6.89 -15.75
C THR A 92 -12.60 -7.94 -16.86
N GLY A 93 -11.61 -7.92 -17.76
CA GLY A 93 -11.50 -8.91 -18.83
C GLY A 93 -12.03 -8.42 -20.17
N LYS A 94 -12.58 -9.34 -20.99
CA LYS A 94 -12.96 -9.06 -22.39
C LYS A 94 -14.15 -8.10 -22.50
N GLU A 95 -15.09 -8.19 -21.58
CA GLU A 95 -16.31 -7.37 -21.57
C GLU A 95 -16.07 -5.99 -20.92
N ALA A 96 -14.96 -5.84 -20.18
CA ALA A 96 -14.61 -4.58 -19.53
C ALA A 96 -14.02 -3.56 -20.51
N ARG A 97 -14.26 -2.26 -20.23
CA ARG A 97 -13.68 -1.19 -21.06
C ARG A 97 -12.16 -1.13 -20.88
N GLN A 98 -11.49 -0.51 -21.85
CA GLN A 98 -10.03 -0.36 -21.86
C GLN A 98 -9.52 0.39 -20.61
N HIS A 99 -10.31 1.32 -20.09
CA HIS A 99 -9.98 2.09 -18.90
C HIS A 99 -9.83 1.20 -17.65
N GLU A 100 -10.82 0.34 -17.38
CA GLU A 100 -10.84 -0.60 -16.25
C GLU A 100 -9.71 -1.62 -16.35
N ASN A 101 -9.50 -2.18 -17.54
CA ASN A 101 -8.38 -3.10 -17.77
C ASN A 101 -7.02 -2.41 -17.55
N GLY A 102 -6.89 -1.15 -17.97
CA GLY A 102 -5.72 -0.31 -17.70
C GLY A 102 -5.52 -0.07 -16.20
N LEU A 103 -6.57 0.30 -15.49
CA LEU A 103 -6.55 0.54 -14.04
C LEU A 103 -6.16 -0.73 -13.28
N LYS A 104 -6.77 -1.87 -13.59
CA LYS A 104 -6.42 -3.18 -13.02
C LYS A 104 -4.94 -3.47 -13.19
N LYS A 105 -4.40 -3.28 -14.39
CA LYS A 105 -2.98 -3.51 -14.68
C LYS A 105 -2.06 -2.63 -13.82
N VAL A 106 -2.41 -1.37 -13.58
CA VAL A 106 -1.63 -0.50 -12.67
C VAL A 106 -1.73 -1.02 -11.23
N LEU A 107 -2.94 -1.32 -10.75
CA LEU A 107 -3.16 -1.85 -9.40
C LEU A 107 -2.48 -3.21 -9.15
N GLU A 108 -2.32 -4.05 -10.17
CA GLU A 108 -1.61 -5.33 -10.08
C GLU A 108 -0.08 -5.16 -9.95
N ASN A 109 0.45 -4.04 -10.45
CA ASN A 109 1.89 -3.74 -10.44
C ASN A 109 2.32 -2.81 -9.30
N SER A 110 1.38 -2.15 -8.64
CA SER A 110 1.67 -1.18 -7.57
C SER A 110 1.41 -1.74 -6.17
N LYS A 111 2.12 -1.16 -5.20
CA LYS A 111 1.90 -1.31 -3.77
C LYS A 111 1.68 0.06 -3.15
N GLY A 112 0.88 0.11 -2.09
CA GLY A 112 0.71 1.31 -1.30
C GLY A 112 -0.54 1.24 -0.45
N LEU A 113 -1.40 2.24 -0.58
CA LEU A 113 -2.56 2.45 0.27
C LEU A 113 -3.84 2.49 -0.57
N TYR A 114 -4.94 2.13 0.06
CA TYR A 114 -6.26 2.28 -0.52
C TYR A 114 -7.28 2.70 0.54
N ILE A 115 -8.32 3.38 0.07
CA ILE A 115 -9.42 3.87 0.92
C ILE A 115 -10.74 3.55 0.22
N PHE A 116 -11.69 2.99 0.95
CA PHE A 116 -13.08 2.82 0.52
C PHE A 116 -13.95 3.91 1.12
N TYR A 117 -14.94 4.37 0.36
CA TYR A 117 -15.85 5.44 0.76
C TYR A 117 -17.31 5.04 0.55
N ASP A 118 -18.20 5.59 1.38
CA ASP A 118 -19.66 5.50 1.16
C ASP A 118 -20.13 6.47 0.06
N THR A 119 -21.43 6.50 -0.20
CA THR A 119 -22.05 7.38 -1.21
C THR A 119 -21.91 8.87 -0.91
N ARG A 120 -21.56 9.26 0.33
CA ARG A 120 -21.32 10.65 0.73
C ARG A 120 -19.84 11.03 0.63
N GLY A 121 -18.98 10.11 0.19
CA GLY A 121 -17.54 10.30 0.19
C GLY A 121 -16.91 10.17 1.58
N LYS A 122 -17.63 9.62 2.58
CA LYS A 122 -17.05 9.38 3.91
C LYS A 122 -16.17 8.12 3.86
N ALA A 123 -14.95 8.23 4.36
CA ALA A 123 -14.04 7.09 4.44
C ALA A 123 -14.62 6.00 5.36
N LEU A 124 -14.78 4.80 4.82
CA LEU A 124 -15.25 3.60 5.52
C LEU A 124 -14.10 2.72 5.99
N TYR A 125 -13.03 2.64 5.19
CA TYR A 125 -11.92 1.75 5.50
C TYR A 125 -10.67 2.23 4.78
N ALA A 126 -9.55 2.26 5.50
CA ALA A 126 -8.23 2.50 4.92
C ALA A 126 -7.38 1.25 5.14
N GLY A 127 -6.65 0.82 4.11
CA GLY A 127 -5.76 -0.32 4.23
C GLY A 127 -4.49 -0.15 3.41
N GLN A 128 -3.52 -1.00 3.72
CA GLN A 128 -2.25 -1.06 3.00
C GLN A 128 -2.04 -2.37 2.26
N THR A 129 -1.06 -2.37 1.36
CA THR A 129 -0.54 -3.58 0.74
C THR A 129 0.91 -3.83 1.13
N LYS A 130 1.14 -4.90 1.91
CA LYS A 130 2.49 -5.24 2.38
C LYS A 130 3.13 -6.41 1.62
N LYS A 131 2.36 -7.48 1.43
CA LYS A 131 2.82 -8.73 0.80
C LYS A 131 2.25 -8.96 -0.59
N GLN A 132 1.10 -8.36 -0.87
CA GLN A 132 0.38 -8.49 -2.13
C GLN A 132 0.38 -7.13 -2.86
N ASN A 133 -0.12 -7.11 -4.09
CA ASN A 133 -0.34 -5.87 -4.83
C ASN A 133 -1.68 -5.22 -4.42
N LEU A 134 -1.88 -3.96 -4.85
CA LEU A 134 -3.10 -3.20 -4.58
C LEU A 134 -4.35 -3.96 -5.01
N TRP A 135 -4.36 -4.51 -6.22
CA TRP A 135 -5.52 -5.24 -6.75
C TRP A 135 -6.02 -6.35 -5.82
N LYS A 136 -5.11 -7.26 -5.42
CA LYS A 136 -5.47 -8.42 -4.61
C LYS A 136 -5.92 -8.02 -3.21
N GLU A 137 -5.24 -7.09 -2.56
CA GLU A 137 -5.62 -6.70 -1.19
C GLU A 137 -6.91 -5.88 -1.17
N LEU A 138 -7.13 -5.01 -2.15
CA LEU A 138 -8.42 -4.32 -2.35
C LEU A 138 -9.56 -5.33 -2.42
N HIS A 139 -9.46 -6.35 -3.28
CA HIS A 139 -10.48 -7.39 -3.45
C HIS A 139 -10.68 -8.23 -2.18
N ASN A 140 -9.59 -8.59 -1.51
CA ASN A 140 -9.65 -9.35 -0.27
C ASN A 140 -10.35 -8.53 0.82
N ALA A 141 -10.03 -7.25 0.95
CA ALA A 141 -10.65 -6.36 1.92
C ALA A 141 -12.12 -6.11 1.60
N PHE A 142 -12.48 -5.96 0.33
CA PHE A 142 -13.84 -5.73 -0.14
C PHE A 142 -14.80 -6.86 0.27
N ASN A 143 -14.33 -8.10 0.18
CA ASN A 143 -15.14 -9.31 0.45
C ASN A 143 -15.03 -9.85 1.89
N ARG A 144 -14.10 -9.34 2.70
CA ARG A 144 -13.84 -9.86 4.05
C ARG A 144 -15.02 -9.57 4.98
N THR A 145 -15.45 -10.60 5.72
CA THR A 145 -16.43 -10.47 6.80
C THR A 145 -15.85 -9.63 7.93
N ARG A 146 -16.65 -8.68 8.44
CA ARG A 146 -16.28 -7.83 9.57
C ARG A 146 -17.35 -7.93 10.64
N SER A 147 -16.95 -7.94 11.90
CA SER A 147 -17.86 -8.05 13.05
C SER A 147 -18.44 -6.70 13.50
N ALA A 148 -17.91 -5.58 12.98
CA ALA A 148 -18.20 -4.25 13.50
C ALA A 148 -19.45 -3.58 12.90
N GLN A 149 -20.06 -4.16 11.87
CA GLN A 149 -21.21 -3.56 11.20
C GLN A 149 -22.37 -4.54 11.10
N VAL A 150 -23.27 -4.41 12.05
CA VAL A 150 -24.54 -5.12 12.07
C VAL A 150 -25.64 -4.13 11.74
N ILE A 151 -26.53 -4.50 10.83
CA ILE A 151 -27.80 -3.81 10.63
C ILE A 151 -28.94 -4.77 10.97
N THR A 152 -29.89 -4.30 11.77
CA THR A 152 -31.10 -5.07 12.07
C THR A 152 -32.13 -4.80 10.99
N LEU A 153 -32.48 -5.83 10.22
CA LEU A 153 -33.41 -5.75 9.09
C LEU A 153 -34.50 -6.81 9.22
N VAL A 154 -35.63 -6.57 8.56
CA VAL A 154 -36.62 -7.62 8.33
C VAL A 154 -36.31 -8.36 7.04
N ARG A 155 -36.52 -9.68 7.02
CA ARG A 155 -36.29 -10.47 5.81
C ARG A 155 -37.44 -10.24 4.81
N HIS A 156 -37.10 -9.79 3.60
CA HIS A 156 -38.04 -9.78 2.49
C HIS A 156 -37.90 -11.09 1.69
N PRO A 157 -39.02 -11.73 1.29
CA PRO A 157 -38.97 -12.87 0.38
C PRO A 157 -38.28 -12.47 -0.92
N VAL A 158 -37.43 -13.36 -1.45
CA VAL A 158 -36.79 -13.22 -2.77
C VAL A 158 -37.59 -13.98 -3.83
N ASN A 159 -38.39 -14.97 -3.39
CA ASN A 159 -39.24 -15.77 -4.26
C ASN A 159 -40.62 -15.12 -4.42
N ASP A 160 -41.27 -15.40 -5.54
CA ASP A 160 -42.61 -14.92 -5.84
C ASP A 160 -43.62 -15.49 -4.82
N THR A 161 -44.06 -14.61 -3.91
CA THR A 161 -44.92 -14.94 -2.78
C THR A 161 -45.88 -13.79 -2.53
N THR A 162 -47.07 -14.09 -2.02
CA THR A 162 -48.10 -13.08 -1.75
C THR A 162 -47.58 -12.00 -0.81
N PHE A 163 -47.67 -10.75 -1.26
CA PHE A 163 -47.35 -9.59 -0.45
C PHE A 163 -48.36 -9.45 0.70
N ASN A 164 -47.86 -9.34 1.92
CA ASN A 164 -48.67 -9.02 3.10
C ASN A 164 -48.11 -7.73 3.74
N PRO A 165 -48.95 -6.70 3.95
CA PRO A 165 -48.58 -5.49 4.68
C PRO A 165 -48.07 -5.81 6.10
N ALA A 166 -47.14 -4.99 6.59
CA ALA A 166 -46.61 -5.16 7.95
C ALA A 166 -47.69 -5.03 9.04
N VAL A 167 -48.75 -4.24 8.78
CA VAL A 167 -49.90 -4.09 9.68
C VAL A 167 -50.64 -5.41 9.88
N GLU A 168 -50.70 -6.27 8.86
CA GLU A 168 -51.38 -7.56 8.90
C GLU A 168 -50.48 -8.68 9.43
N LYS A 169 -49.19 -8.65 9.06
CA LYS A 169 -48.22 -9.66 9.47
C LYS A 169 -46.87 -9.03 9.79
N ASN A 170 -46.60 -8.86 11.07
CA ASN A 170 -45.31 -8.37 11.55
C ASN A 170 -44.18 -9.34 11.19
N LYS A 171 -43.11 -8.80 10.62
CA LYS A 171 -41.88 -9.55 10.30
C LYS A 171 -40.90 -9.41 11.45
N GLN A 172 -40.29 -10.51 11.85
CA GLN A 172 -39.26 -10.51 12.89
C GLN A 172 -37.97 -9.84 12.38
N PRO A 173 -37.44 -8.82 13.06
CA PRO A 173 -36.14 -8.26 12.76
C PRO A 173 -35.03 -9.27 13.06
N HIS A 174 -33.96 -9.24 12.26
CA HIS A 174 -32.76 -10.04 12.47
C HIS A 174 -31.52 -9.23 12.12
N ASP A 175 -30.42 -9.57 12.78
CA ASP A 175 -29.14 -8.92 12.59
C ASP A 175 -28.43 -9.48 11.35
N LYS A 176 -28.03 -8.59 10.45
CA LYS A 176 -27.22 -8.89 9.27
C LYS A 176 -25.87 -8.19 9.39
N ASN A 177 -24.79 -8.98 9.32
CA ASN A 177 -23.44 -8.42 9.19
C ASN A 177 -23.24 -7.88 7.77
N LEU A 178 -22.89 -6.60 7.67
CA LEU A 178 -22.55 -5.96 6.41
C LEU A 178 -21.05 -6.11 6.12
N LYS A 179 -20.74 -6.31 4.84
CA LYS A 179 -19.38 -6.30 4.32
C LYS A 179 -19.12 -4.96 3.62
N LEU A 180 -17.85 -4.70 3.27
CA LEU A 180 -17.51 -3.46 2.57
C LEU A 180 -18.21 -3.34 1.22
N HIS A 181 -18.40 -4.45 0.50
CA HIS A 181 -19.13 -4.43 -0.76
C HIS A 181 -20.62 -4.10 -0.62
N ASP A 182 -21.20 -4.18 0.58
CA ASP A 182 -22.58 -3.74 0.83
C ASP A 182 -22.68 -2.22 1.06
N LEU A 183 -21.55 -1.53 1.30
CA LEU A 183 -21.52 -0.14 1.79
C LEU A 183 -20.70 0.82 0.93
N ALA A 184 -19.61 0.32 0.34
CA ALA A 184 -18.67 1.16 -0.37
C ALA A 184 -19.19 1.48 -1.78
N ALA A 185 -19.22 2.76 -2.11
CA ALA A 185 -19.60 3.28 -3.41
C ALA A 185 -18.40 3.75 -4.23
N TYR A 186 -17.30 4.15 -3.56
CA TYR A 186 -16.09 4.61 -4.22
C TYR A 186 -14.83 4.03 -3.57
N PHE A 187 -13.72 4.02 -4.32
CA PHE A 187 -12.40 3.78 -3.74
C PHE A 187 -11.34 4.73 -4.29
N SER A 188 -10.27 4.92 -3.53
CA SER A 188 -9.05 5.57 -3.99
C SER A 188 -7.87 4.66 -3.73
N ALA A 189 -6.86 4.74 -4.59
CA ALA A 189 -5.64 3.96 -4.47
C ALA A 189 -4.41 4.82 -4.78
N TYR A 190 -3.36 4.61 -3.99
CA TYR A 190 -2.11 5.36 -4.06
C TYR A 190 -0.95 4.38 -4.09
N GLU A 191 -0.04 4.55 -5.04
CA GLU A 191 1.28 3.93 -4.96
C GLU A 191 2.10 4.69 -3.93
N VAL A 192 2.72 3.95 -3.02
CA VAL A 192 3.48 4.54 -1.92
C VAL A 192 4.83 3.87 -1.84
N ALA A 193 5.88 4.65 -1.60
CA ALA A 193 7.22 4.11 -1.39
C ALA A 193 7.22 3.10 -0.23
N ASP A 194 7.80 1.92 -0.45
CA ASP A 194 7.75 0.77 0.49
C ASP A 194 8.07 1.13 1.96
N GLY A 195 9.01 2.05 2.17
CA GLY A 195 9.42 2.49 3.51
C GLY A 195 8.42 3.36 4.26
N MET A 196 7.38 3.87 3.59
CA MET A 196 6.38 4.80 4.15
C MET A 196 4.98 4.18 4.30
N ILE A 197 4.74 3.01 3.72
CA ILE A 197 3.40 2.40 3.68
C ILE A 197 2.83 2.19 5.09
N ASP A 198 3.60 1.56 5.99
CA ASP A 198 3.15 1.28 7.36
C ASP A 198 2.88 2.57 8.15
N ASP A 199 3.73 3.60 7.98
CA ASP A 199 3.61 4.86 8.70
C ASP A 199 2.40 5.67 8.24
N LEU A 200 2.14 5.67 6.93
CA LEU A 200 0.98 6.36 6.36
C LEU A 200 -0.33 5.64 6.66
N GLU A 201 -0.36 4.30 6.68
CA GLU A 201 -1.54 3.56 7.16
C GLU A 201 -1.81 3.89 8.63
N ALA A 202 -0.77 3.87 9.47
CA ALA A 202 -0.88 4.23 10.88
C ALA A 202 -1.38 5.67 11.08
N LEU A 203 -0.99 6.60 10.21
CA LEU A 203 -1.53 7.96 10.18
C LEU A 203 -3.01 7.96 9.79
N LEU A 204 -3.40 7.32 8.69
CA LEU A 204 -4.78 7.29 8.20
C LEU A 204 -5.75 6.71 9.24
N VAL A 205 -5.38 5.60 9.89
CA VAL A 205 -6.21 4.99 10.94
C VAL A 205 -6.43 5.94 12.14
N ARG A 206 -5.50 6.86 12.39
CA ARG A 206 -5.59 7.86 13.46
C ARG A 206 -6.32 9.14 13.05
N VAL A 207 -6.22 9.53 11.78
CA VAL A 207 -6.89 10.72 11.23
C VAL A 207 -8.40 10.52 11.15
N PHE A 208 -8.85 9.28 10.98
CA PHE A 208 -10.26 8.91 10.95
C PHE A 208 -10.66 8.03 12.16
N PRO A 209 -10.53 8.54 13.40
CA PRO A 209 -10.85 7.77 14.58
C PRO A 209 -12.36 7.46 14.60
N ASN A 210 -12.71 6.21 14.88
CA ASN A 210 -14.10 5.71 14.96
C ASN A 210 -14.93 5.77 13.66
N ASP A 211 -14.43 6.40 12.61
CA ASP A 211 -15.07 6.45 11.29
C ASP A 211 -14.69 5.24 10.43
N LEU A 212 -13.46 4.76 10.56
CA LEU A 212 -13.00 3.59 9.83
C LEU A 212 -13.37 2.29 10.51
N LEU A 213 -13.65 1.29 9.69
CA LEU A 213 -13.93 -0.10 10.08
C LEU A 213 -12.68 -0.91 10.41
N ASN A 214 -11.55 -0.23 10.61
CA ASN A 214 -10.31 -0.83 11.02
C ASN A 214 -10.42 -1.27 12.48
N SER A 215 -10.28 -2.57 12.73
CA SER A 215 -10.37 -3.12 14.08
C SER A 215 -9.07 -2.99 14.90
N LYS A 216 -7.98 -2.57 14.27
CA LYS A 216 -6.65 -2.51 14.90
C LYS A 216 -5.97 -1.17 14.63
N MET A 217 -5.35 -0.65 15.68
CA MET A 217 -4.45 0.50 15.59
C MET A 217 -3.07 0.04 15.08
N GLU A 218 -2.67 0.55 13.92
CA GLU A 218 -1.34 0.27 13.38
C GLU A 218 -0.25 1.07 14.09
N LYS A 219 1.00 0.61 14.02
CA LYS A 219 2.15 1.20 14.72
C LYS A 219 3.11 1.87 13.72
N PHE A 220 3.53 3.09 14.05
CA PHE A 220 4.62 3.78 13.37
C PHE A 220 5.96 3.06 13.55
N GLY A 221 6.86 3.26 12.61
CA GLY A 221 8.27 2.88 12.72
C GLY A 221 8.51 1.37 12.67
N LYS A 222 7.63 0.59 12.04
CA LYS A 222 7.91 -0.83 11.74
C LYS A 222 9.02 -0.88 10.69
N ALA A 223 10.28 -0.81 11.12
CA ALA A 223 11.40 -1.18 10.27
C ALA A 223 11.09 -2.58 9.69
N SER A 224 11.21 -2.73 8.37
CA SER A 224 11.09 -4.04 7.73
C SER A 224 11.97 -5.00 8.53
N ASN A 225 11.39 -5.99 9.21
CA ASN A 225 12.16 -7.02 9.89
C ASN A 225 12.92 -7.80 8.80
N LYS A 226 14.09 -7.30 8.39
CA LYS A 226 15.10 -8.15 7.76
C LYS A 226 15.36 -9.24 8.78
N LYS A 227 15.06 -10.47 8.35
CA LYS A 227 15.19 -11.74 9.07
C LYS A 227 16.20 -11.60 10.21
N LYS A 228 15.75 -11.82 11.46
CA LYS A 228 16.66 -12.24 12.53
C LYS A 228 17.43 -13.43 11.97
N ALA A 229 18.70 -13.23 11.61
CA ALA A 229 19.60 -14.32 11.35
C ALA A 229 19.51 -15.23 12.57
N SER A 230 19.21 -16.50 12.32
CA SER A 230 19.16 -17.56 13.30
C SER A 230 20.53 -17.65 13.98
N VAL A 231 20.70 -16.96 15.10
CA VAL A 231 21.77 -17.27 16.03
C VAL A 231 21.38 -18.59 16.68
N SER A 232 22.00 -19.66 16.20
CA SER A 232 21.98 -20.98 16.83
C SER A 232 22.33 -20.83 18.30
N LYS A 233 21.37 -21.13 19.19
CA LYS A 233 21.65 -21.28 20.62
C LYS A 233 22.66 -22.41 20.81
N PRO A 234 23.77 -22.22 21.54
CA PRO A 234 24.63 -23.33 21.92
C PRO A 234 23.88 -24.23 22.91
N ALA A 235 24.05 -25.54 22.75
CA ALA A 235 23.40 -26.57 23.53
C ALA A 235 23.66 -26.40 25.04
N LYS A 236 22.60 -26.37 25.85
CA LYS A 236 22.71 -26.50 27.30
C LYS A 236 23.23 -27.90 27.63
N LYS A 237 24.45 -27.99 28.16
CA LYS A 237 24.95 -29.20 28.85
C LYS A 237 23.98 -29.53 30.00
N GLN A 238 23.41 -30.73 29.96
CA GLN A 238 22.69 -31.32 31.08
C GLN A 238 23.69 -31.61 32.22
N THR A 239 23.62 -30.86 33.31
CA THR A 239 24.23 -31.23 34.58
C THR A 239 23.33 -32.25 35.28
N ARG A 240 23.83 -33.47 35.47
CA ARG A 240 23.19 -34.52 36.29
C ARG A 240 23.09 -34.07 37.76
N PRO A 241 21.97 -34.33 38.47
CA PRO A 241 21.90 -34.09 39.90
C PRO A 241 22.61 -35.22 40.67
N VAL A 242 23.50 -34.82 41.57
CA VAL A 242 24.13 -35.68 42.57
C VAL A 242 23.06 -36.08 43.59
N LYS A 243 22.72 -37.37 43.66
CA LYS A 243 21.93 -37.92 44.77
C LYS A 243 22.78 -37.89 46.05
N ARG A 244 22.42 -37.03 47.00
CA ARG A 244 22.87 -37.11 48.39
C ARG A 244 22.28 -38.38 49.02
N LYS A 245 23.16 -39.24 49.55
CA LYS A 245 22.80 -40.29 50.51
C LYS A 245 22.46 -39.64 51.84
N THR A 246 21.35 -40.04 52.44
CA THR A 246 21.06 -39.81 53.86
C THR A 246 20.60 -41.11 54.48
N LYS A 247 21.39 -41.51 55.50
CA LYS A 247 21.23 -42.59 56.48
C LYS A 247 21.33 -44.01 55.95
#